data_AF-A0A562SBE7-F1
#
_entry.id   AF-A0A562SBE7-F1
#
_cell.length_a   1.000
_cell.length_b   1.000
_cell.length_c   1.000
_cell.angle_alpha   90.00
_cell.angle_beta   90.00
_cell.angle_gamma   90.00
#
_symmetry.space_group_name_H-M   'P 1'
#
loop_
_entity.id
_entity.type
_entity.pdbx_description
1 polymer ?
#
loop_
_entity_poly.entity_id
_entity_poly.type
_entity_poly.pdbx_seq_one_letter_code
_entity_poly.pdbx_strand_id
1 'polypeptide(L)'
;MAFNIIAEATKKLDYDKIHSVVYSDNLNFAFVPMPGLGLYDGDAIGICIPLNNANETTWTQLKPILKTLKSEFGCDVYDLYGGQKLGLLNSDSFKKNLLGK
;
A
#
# COMPACT_ATOMS: atom_id res chain seq x y z
N MET A 1 -8.14 -7.13 11.89
CA MET A 1 -8.10 -6.57 10.52
C MET A 1 -6.85 -7.13 9.86
N ALA A 2 -6.96 -7.70 8.66
CA ALA A 2 -5.82 -8.26 7.94
C ALA A 2 -5.37 -7.26 6.88
N PHE A 3 -4.07 -6.98 6.81
CA PHE A 3 -3.49 -6.14 5.78
C PHE A 3 -3.20 -6.98 4.54
N ASN A 4 -3.38 -6.39 3.36
CA ASN A 4 -3.10 -7.05 2.08
C ASN A 4 -1.77 -6.57 1.50
N ILE A 5 -1.37 -5.36 1.89
CA ILE A 5 -0.17 -4.69 1.42
C ILE A 5 0.46 -4.00 2.62
N ILE A 6 1.78 -3.99 2.66
CA ILE A 6 2.54 -3.16 3.58
C ILE A 6 3.49 -2.26 2.80
N ALA A 7 3.53 -0.98 3.15
CA ALA A 7 4.51 -0.02 2.64
C ALA A 7 5.47 0.32 3.78
N GLU A 8 6.72 -0.09 3.67
CA GLU A 8 7.74 0.04 4.70
C GLU A 8 8.76 1.12 4.32
N ALA A 9 9.18 1.94 5.28
CA ALA A 9 10.25 2.90 5.10
C ALA A 9 11.41 2.61 6.06
N THR A 10 12.61 3.07 5.70
CA THR A 10 13.80 3.03 6.57
C THR A 10 13.86 4.19 7.57
N LYS A 11 12.90 5.11 7.51
CA LYS A 11 12.84 6.36 8.28
C LYS A 11 11.44 6.56 8.87
N LYS A 12 11.32 7.52 9.78
CA LYS A 12 10.03 7.99 10.26
C LYS A 12 9.22 8.64 9.14
N LEU A 13 7.94 8.32 9.09
CA LEU A 13 7.01 8.82 8.09
C LEU A 13 6.18 9.95 8.68
N ASP A 14 6.00 11.01 7.90
CA ASP A 14 5.05 12.08 8.22
C ASP A 14 3.67 11.63 7.74
N TYR A 15 2.92 11.00 8.64
CA TYR A 15 1.61 10.43 8.33
C TYR A 15 0.57 11.48 7.95
N ASP A 16 0.64 12.68 8.52
CA ASP A 16 -0.27 13.78 8.20
C ASP A 16 -0.04 14.25 6.77
N LYS A 17 1.23 14.41 6.38
CA LYS A 17 1.60 14.74 5.01
C LYS A 17 1.17 13.63 4.04
N ILE A 18 1.42 12.37 4.38
CA ILE A 18 1.01 11.24 3.53
C ILE A 18 -0.51 11.25 3.34
N HIS A 19 -1.26 11.35 4.44
CA HIS A 19 -2.71 11.44 4.39
C HIS A 19 -3.18 12.60 3.49
N SER A 20 -2.60 13.79 3.61
CA SER A 20 -2.95 14.93 2.77
C SER A 20 -2.72 14.72 1.26
N VAL A 21 -1.77 13.85 0.88
CA VAL A 21 -1.40 13.59 -0.52
C VAL A 21 -2.20 12.42 -1.11
N VAL A 22 -2.41 11.36 -0.34
CA VAL A 22 -2.94 10.09 -0.87
C VAL A 22 -4.40 9.81 -0.48
N TYR A 23 -4.94 10.50 0.51
CA TYR A 23 -6.31 10.26 0.98
C TYR A 23 -7.35 10.92 0.07
N SER A 24 -8.50 10.26 -0.05
CA SER A 24 -9.70 10.77 -0.73
C SER A 24 -10.94 10.16 -0.06
N ASP A 25 -12.04 10.92 0.00
CA ASP A 25 -13.27 10.53 0.71
C ASP A 25 -13.97 9.27 0.16
N ASN A 26 -13.52 8.72 -0.97
CA ASN A 26 -14.14 7.57 -1.65
C ASN A 26 -13.15 6.43 -1.96
N LEU A 27 -12.14 6.23 -1.12
CA LEU A 27 -11.24 5.09 -1.27
C LEU A 27 -11.92 3.80 -0.85
N ASN A 28 -11.76 2.76 -1.66
CA ASN A 28 -12.29 1.42 -1.41
C ASN A 28 -11.46 0.60 -0.40
N PHE A 29 -10.49 1.23 0.25
CA PHE A 29 -9.51 0.63 1.14
C PHE A 29 -9.05 1.62 2.20
N ALA A 30 -8.46 1.10 3.27
CA ALA A 30 -8.01 1.88 4.41
C ALA A 30 -6.49 1.86 4.56
N PHE A 31 -5.92 2.97 5.05
CA PHE A 31 -4.54 3.06 5.49
C PHE A 31 -4.48 2.93 7.01
N VAL A 32 -3.51 2.16 7.49
CA VAL A 32 -3.25 1.97 8.91
C VAL A 32 -1.79 2.37 9.16
N PRO A 33 -1.52 3.49 9.85
CA PRO A 33 -0.17 3.87 10.21
C PRO A 33 0.41 2.86 11.21
N MET A 34 1.65 2.45 10.97
CA MET A 34 2.35 1.42 11.73
C MET A 34 3.75 1.93 12.14
N PRO A 35 3.82 2.84 13.13
CA PRO A 35 5.09 3.45 13.53
C PRO A 35 6.03 2.42 14.16
N GLY A 36 7.31 2.47 13.78
CA GLY A 36 8.35 1.54 14.27
C GLY A 36 8.26 0.12 13.72
N LEU A 37 7.35 -0.14 12.78
CA LEU A 37 7.17 -1.45 12.14
C LEU A 37 7.69 -1.47 10.68
N GLY A 38 8.47 -0.45 10.30
CA GLY A 38 9.20 -0.41 9.03
C GLY A 38 10.59 -1.05 9.14
N LEU A 39 11.42 -0.81 8.11
CA LEU A 39 12.78 -1.31 8.05
C LEU A 39 13.69 -0.49 8.98
N TYR A 40 14.62 -1.14 9.69
CA TYR A 40 15.59 -0.47 10.56
C TYR A 40 14.96 0.52 11.56
N ASP A 41 13.90 0.11 12.26
CA ASP A 41 13.10 0.94 13.19
C ASP A 41 12.38 2.14 12.54
N GLY A 42 12.32 2.13 11.20
CA GLY A 42 11.49 3.02 10.41
C GLY A 42 10.01 2.76 10.60
N ASP A 43 9.21 3.47 9.81
CA ASP A 43 7.76 3.42 9.90
C ASP A 43 7.17 2.64 8.73
N ALA A 44 5.98 2.08 8.94
CA ALA A 44 5.23 1.39 7.91
C ALA A 44 3.80 1.92 7.81
N ILE A 45 3.13 1.52 6.72
CA ILE A 45 1.71 1.74 6.47
C ILE A 45 1.12 0.42 5.99
N GLY A 46 0.16 -0.11 6.75
CA GLY A 46 -0.69 -1.21 6.29
C GLY A 46 -1.78 -0.69 5.38
N ILE A 47 -2.03 -1.36 4.25
CA ILE A 47 -3.16 -1.06 3.37
C ILE A 47 -4.11 -2.25 3.41
N CYS A 48 -5.36 -1.99 3.82
CA CYS A 48 -6.40 -2.99 3.99
C CYS A 48 -7.47 -2.79 2.92
N ILE A 49 -7.61 -3.76 2.03
CA ILE A 49 -8.60 -3.82 0.96
C ILE A 49 -9.61 -4.90 1.33
N PRO A 50 -10.84 -4.52 1.71
CA PRO A 50 -11.92 -5.49 1.93
C PRO A 50 -12.15 -6.37 0.70
N LEU A 51 -12.36 -7.67 0.90
CA LEU A 51 -12.52 -8.63 -0.22
C LEU A 51 -13.68 -8.27 -1.16
N ASN A 52 -14.79 -7.77 -0.63
CA ASN A 52 -15.93 -7.27 -1.40
C ASN A 52 -15.58 -6.06 -2.27
N ASN A 53 -14.52 -5.35 -1.93
CA ASN A 53 -14.03 -4.17 -2.63
C ASN A 53 -12.81 -4.49 -3.52
N ALA A 54 -12.30 -5.72 -3.54
CA ALA A 54 -11.13 -6.08 -4.32
C ALA A 54 -11.48 -6.24 -5.82
N ASN A 55 -11.60 -5.11 -6.52
CA ASN A 55 -12.03 -5.03 -7.92
C ASN A 55 -11.15 -4.06 -8.75
N GLU A 56 -11.43 -3.97 -10.06
CA GLU A 56 -10.68 -3.14 -11.01
C GLU A 56 -10.68 -1.64 -10.63
N THR A 57 -11.77 -1.14 -10.05
CA THR A 57 -11.86 0.24 -9.56
C THR A 57 -10.88 0.47 -8.41
N THR A 58 -10.84 -0.45 -7.44
CA THR A 58 -9.88 -0.41 -6.34
C THR A 58 -8.45 -0.44 -6.83
N TRP A 59 -8.12 -1.29 -7.81
CA TRP A 59 -6.77 -1.29 -8.40
C TRP A 59 -6.43 0.05 -9.07
N THR A 60 -7.38 0.63 -9.80
CA THR A 60 -7.20 1.92 -10.48
C THR A 60 -6.93 3.06 -9.49
N GLN A 61 -7.58 3.04 -8.33
CA GLN A 61 -7.35 3.99 -7.23
C GLN A 61 -6.02 3.73 -6.51
N LEU A 62 -5.70 2.45 -6.26
CA LEU A 62 -4.54 2.03 -5.48
C LEU A 62 -3.21 2.25 -6.21
N LYS A 63 -3.15 1.91 -7.51
CA LYS A 63 -1.92 1.98 -8.31
C LYS A 63 -1.19 3.34 -8.24
N PRO A 64 -1.84 4.50 -8.45
CA PRO A 64 -1.15 5.78 -8.32
C PRO A 64 -0.67 6.05 -6.89
N ILE A 65 -1.41 5.63 -5.87
CA ILE A 65 -1.01 5.83 -4.47
C ILE A 65 0.23 5.01 -4.12
N LEU A 66 0.28 3.74 -4.52
CA LEU A 66 1.48 2.91 -4.33
C LEU A 66 2.70 3.52 -5.01
N LYS A 67 2.52 4.12 -6.19
CA LYS A 67 3.59 4.84 -6.89
C LYS A 67 4.05 6.05 -6.08
N THR A 68 3.14 6.87 -5.56
CA THR A 68 3.45 8.03 -4.72
C THR A 68 4.18 7.64 -3.43
N LEU A 69 3.72 6.61 -2.72
CA LEU A 69 4.39 6.08 -1.53
C LEU A 69 5.85 5.70 -1.82
N LYS A 70 6.09 5.09 -2.97
CA LYS A 70 7.44 4.73 -3.40
C LYS A 70 8.29 5.93 -3.82
N SER A 71 7.77 6.79 -4.71
CA SER A 71 8.57 7.87 -5.31
C SER A 71 8.78 9.08 -4.41
N GLU A 72 7.79 9.43 -3.59
CA GLU A 72 7.82 10.65 -2.78
C GLU A 72 8.21 10.37 -1.33
N PHE A 73 7.75 9.24 -0.78
CA PHE A 73 7.99 8.89 0.62
C PHE A 73 9.12 7.85 0.81
N GLY A 74 9.58 7.24 -0.29
CA GLY A 74 10.68 6.27 -0.28
C GLY A 74 10.26 4.93 0.34
N CYS A 75 8.97 4.60 0.30
CA CYS A 75 8.48 3.35 0.85
C CYS A 75 8.71 2.18 -0.13
N ASP A 76 9.16 1.07 0.41
CA ASP A 76 9.13 -0.21 -0.26
C ASP A 76 7.78 -0.88 0.00
N VAL A 77 7.07 -1.18 -1.09
CA VAL A 77 5.73 -1.75 -1.02
C VAL A 77 5.82 -3.26 -1.19
N TYR A 78 5.10 -4.03 -0.39
CA TYR A 78 5.07 -5.49 -0.43
C TYR A 78 3.63 -5.99 -0.48
N ASP A 79 3.42 -6.97 -1.34
CA ASP A 79 2.20 -7.78 -1.39
C ASP A 79 2.27 -8.88 -0.35
N LEU A 80 1.36 -8.88 0.62
CA LEU A 80 1.32 -9.88 1.68
C LEU A 80 0.68 -11.19 1.21
N TYR A 81 -0.03 -11.20 0.09
CA TYR A 81 -0.53 -12.44 -0.51
C TYR A 81 0.56 -13.22 -1.23
N GLY A 82 1.36 -12.53 -2.03
CA GLY A 82 2.48 -13.12 -2.77
C GLY A 82 3.81 -13.17 -1.99
N GLY A 83 3.89 -12.55 -0.81
CA GLY A 83 5.13 -12.41 -0.05
C GLY A 83 6.23 -11.67 -0.81
N GLN A 84 5.86 -10.80 -1.75
CA GLN A 84 6.78 -10.23 -2.74
C GLN A 84 6.77 -8.71 -2.74
N LYS A 85 7.95 -8.12 -2.94
CA LYS A 85 8.11 -6.67 -3.12
C LYS A 85 7.48 -6.22 -4.44
N LEU A 86 6.64 -5.20 -4.40
CA LEU A 86 6.01 -4.58 -5.55
C LEU A 86 7.02 -3.71 -6.33
N GLY A 87 7.34 -4.18 -7.54
CA GLY A 87 8.15 -3.54 -8.55
C GLY A 87 7.34 -3.24 -9.82
N LEU A 88 8.01 -2.62 -10.79
CA LEU A 88 7.40 -2.30 -12.10
C LEU A 88 6.96 -3.56 -12.86
N LEU A 89 7.71 -4.66 -12.73
CA LEU A 89 7.53 -5.88 -13.52
C LEU A 89 6.51 -6.87 -12.94
N ASN A 90 6.14 -6.77 -11.66
CA ASN A 90 5.20 -7.70 -11.01
C ASN A 90 3.88 -7.04 -10.59
N SER A 91 3.62 -5.81 -11.02
CA SER A 91 2.37 -5.10 -10.74
C SER A 91 1.14 -5.80 -11.35
N ASP A 92 1.28 -6.49 -12.48
CA ASP A 92 0.19 -7.27 -13.09
C ASP A 92 -0.10 -8.56 -12.32
N SER A 93 0.93 -9.24 -11.79
CA SER A 93 0.75 -10.40 -10.92
C SER A 93 0.06 -10.01 -9.62
N PHE A 94 0.44 -8.87 -9.04
CA PHE A 94 -0.24 -8.31 -7.88
C PHE A 94 -1.71 -8.00 -8.18
N LYS A 95 -1.98 -7.36 -9.32
CA LYS A 95 -3.36 -7.09 -9.75
C LYS A 95 -4.18 -8.39 -9.82
N LYS A 96 -3.63 -9.45 -10.40
CA LYS A 96 -4.28 -10.76 -10.48
C LYS A 96 -4.58 -11.34 -9.09
N ASN A 97 -3.58 -11.34 -8.20
CA ASN A 97 -3.74 -11.80 -6.81
C ASN A 97 -4.82 -11.01 -6.07
N LEU A 98 -4.80 -9.68 -6.19
CA LEU A 98 -5.78 -8.80 -5.57
C LEU A 98 -7.19 -9.11 -6.05
N LEU A 99 -7.36 -9.37 -7.35
CA LEU A 99 -8.67 -9.63 -7.96
C LEU A 99 -9.12 -11.09 -7.85
N GLY A 100 -8.29 -11.98 -7.27
CA GLY A 100 -8.57 -13.43 -7.20
C GLY A 100 -8.68 -14.09 -8.57
N LYS A 101 -7.91 -13.62 -9.57
CA LYS A 101 -7.92 -14.09 -10.96
C LYS A 101 -6.63 -14.79 -11.36
#